data_AF-A0A1H7FCG4-F1
#
_entry.id   AF-A0A1H7FCG4-F1
#
_cell.length_a   1.000
_cell.length_b   1.000
_cell.length_c   1.000
_cell.angle_alpha   90.00
_cell.angle_beta   90.00
_cell.angle_gamma   90.00
#
_symmetry.space_group_name_H-M   'P 1'
#
loop_
_entity.id
_entity.type
_entity.pdbx_description
1 polymer ?
#
loop_
_entity_poly.entity_id
_entity_poly.type
_entity_poly.pdbx_seq_one_letter_code
_entity_poly.pdbx_strand_id
1 'polypeptide(L)'
;MSVRRLLAAGLGMAGLAAVLALLASAPPVSLAALAAAQRTADTAGPDVLVVHLVGLLAWAVWGWGALGLALTVCSALPGAAGALAGGALRGVLPSGARRAAALVLGVGLVIAPPMPGAAVPGLPMTTAAAADGMPAPPAAPSAHAVPDWPASAAVPVRDGGVSTAPVPDWPPAPAPGEHVVLRGECLWRIAEGHLARTRGHAPSDAEVATAVTAWWQANAEVIGPDPDLLLPGQVLRPPALP
;
A
#
# COMPACT_ATOMS: atom_id res chain seq x y z
N MET A 1 -19.86 2.66 -32.39
CA MET A 1 -20.63 1.97 -31.33
C MET A 1 -22.07 1.84 -31.79
N SER A 2 -22.68 0.65 -31.75
CA SER A 2 -24.09 0.50 -32.14
C SER A 2 -25.01 1.14 -31.09
N VAL A 3 -26.10 1.77 -31.52
CA VAL A 3 -27.10 2.41 -30.64
C VAL A 3 -27.56 1.47 -29.51
N ARG A 4 -27.70 0.18 -29.82
CA ARG A 4 -28.05 -0.87 -28.84
C ARG A 4 -27.05 -0.99 -27.69
N ARG A 5 -25.74 -0.85 -27.93
CA ARG A 5 -24.71 -0.91 -26.88
C ARG A 5 -24.76 0.30 -25.96
N LEU A 6 -25.05 1.48 -26.50
CA LEU A 6 -25.20 2.71 -25.71
C LEU A 6 -26.43 2.64 -24.80
N LEU A 7 -27.56 2.17 -25.33
CA LEU A 7 -28.77 1.95 -24.53
C LEU A 7 -28.55 0.92 -23.41
N ALA A 8 -27.88 -0.20 -23.72
CA ALA A 8 -27.55 -1.21 -22.72
C ALA A 8 -26.63 -0.65 -21.60
N ALA A 9 -25.61 0.14 -21.97
CA ALA A 9 -24.72 0.78 -20.99
C ALA A 9 -25.45 1.83 -20.13
N GLY A 10 -26.33 2.64 -20.73
CA GLY A 10 -27.14 3.61 -20.00
C GLY A 10 -28.11 2.95 -19.02
N LEU A 11 -28.80 1.88 -19.44
CA LEU A 11 -29.66 1.08 -18.56
C LEU A 11 -28.87 0.42 -17.43
N GLY A 12 -27.68 -0.11 -17.73
CA GLY A 12 -26.79 -0.66 -16.70
C GLY A 12 -26.38 0.38 -15.66
N MET A 13 -26.03 1.59 -16.09
CA MET A 13 -25.70 2.69 -15.19
C MET A 13 -26.90 3.14 -14.34
N ALA A 14 -28.10 3.23 -14.93
CA ALA A 14 -29.33 3.54 -14.20
C ALA A 14 -29.68 2.46 -13.17
N GLY A 15 -29.53 1.18 -13.53
CA GLY A 15 -29.72 0.07 -12.61
C GLY A 15 -28.75 0.12 -11.44
N LEU A 16 -27.47 0.39 -11.71
CA LEU A 16 -26.46 0.57 -10.66
C LEU A 16 -26.77 1.77 -9.75
N ALA A 17 -27.28 2.88 -10.31
CA ALA A 17 -27.73 4.03 -9.52
C ALA A 17 -28.90 3.67 -8.59
N ALA A 18 -29.86 2.87 -9.07
CA ALA A 18 -30.98 2.42 -8.27
C ALA A 18 -30.52 1.50 -7.12
N VAL A 19 -29.60 0.58 -7.40
CA VAL A 19 -28.99 -0.27 -6.36
C VAL A 19 -28.24 0.58 -5.33
N LEU A 20 -27.46 1.58 -5.76
CA LEU A 20 -26.78 2.50 -4.86
C LEU A 20 -27.76 3.33 -4.02
N ALA A 21 -28.87 3.77 -4.60
CA ALA A 21 -29.91 4.50 -3.86
C ALA A 21 -30.65 3.62 -2.82
N LEU A 22 -30.70 2.31 -3.03
CA LEU A 22 -31.27 1.35 -2.07
C LEU A 22 -30.29 1.00 -0.95
N LEU A 23 -29.00 0.90 -1.26
CA LEU A 23 -27.97 0.44 -0.32
C LEU A 23 -27.28 1.58 0.44
N ALA A 24 -27.14 2.75 -0.18
CA ALA A 24 -26.44 3.89 0.39
C ALA A 24 -27.40 5.06 0.64
N SER A 25 -27.17 5.79 1.71
CA SER A 25 -27.90 7.03 1.98
C SER A 25 -27.64 8.07 0.88
N ALA A 26 -28.66 8.87 0.59
CA ALA A 26 -28.55 9.94 -0.38
C ALA A 26 -27.40 10.90 -0.02
N PRO A 27 -26.64 11.42 -1.00
CA PRO A 27 -25.52 12.33 -0.76
C PRO A 27 -25.77 13.48 0.23
N PRO A 28 -26.91 14.21 0.19
CA PRO A 28 -27.14 15.31 1.13
C PRO A 28 -27.25 14.83 2.59
N VAL A 29 -27.80 13.64 2.81
CA VAL A 29 -27.91 13.04 4.15
C VAL A 29 -26.52 12.68 4.67
N SER A 30 -25.72 12.02 3.84
CA SER A 30 -24.35 11.63 4.20
C SER A 30 -23.44 12.83 4.45
N LEU A 31 -23.56 13.91 3.67
CA LEU A 31 -22.80 15.14 3.88
C LEU A 31 -23.21 15.87 5.16
N ALA A 32 -24.50 15.90 5.49
CA ALA A 32 -24.98 16.48 6.74
C ALA A 32 -24.47 15.70 7.97
N ALA A 33 -24.43 14.36 7.88
CA ALA A 33 -23.87 13.52 8.92
C ALA A 33 -22.37 13.79 9.15
N LEU A 34 -21.58 13.86 8.08
CA LEU A 34 -20.15 14.17 8.16
C LEU A 34 -19.85 15.60 8.63
N ALA A 35 -20.68 16.58 8.25
CA ALA A 35 -20.53 17.96 8.73
C ALA A 35 -20.73 18.09 10.24
N ALA A 36 -21.50 17.17 10.84
CA ALA A 36 -21.72 17.07 12.27
C ALA A 36 -21.00 15.85 12.87
N ALA A 37 -19.82 15.48 12.34
CA ALA A 37 -19.13 14.22 12.63
C ALA A 37 -19.07 13.86 14.12
N GLN A 38 -18.68 14.82 14.98
CA GLN A 38 -18.59 14.58 16.42
C GLN A 38 -19.94 14.20 17.02
N ARG A 39 -20.99 14.97 16.73
CA ARG A 39 -22.34 14.70 17.24
C ARG A 39 -22.85 13.35 16.76
N THR A 40 -22.63 13.01 15.49
CA THR A 40 -23.05 11.72 14.93
C THR A 40 -22.28 10.56 15.53
N ALA A 41 -20.98 10.71 15.79
CA ALA A 41 -20.18 9.70 16.46
C ALA A 41 -20.66 9.48 17.90
N ASP A 42 -20.98 10.57 18.61
CA ASP A 42 -21.47 10.52 19.99
C ASP A 42 -22.87 9.89 20.08
N THR A 43 -23.75 10.10 19.10
CA THR A 43 -25.14 9.59 19.15
C THR A 43 -25.35 8.22 18.50
N ALA A 44 -24.62 7.93 17.42
CA ALA A 44 -24.87 6.78 16.55
C ALA A 44 -23.65 5.87 16.39
N GLY A 45 -22.49 6.26 16.93
CA GLY A 45 -21.25 5.52 16.82
C GLY A 45 -20.37 6.00 15.65
N PRO A 46 -19.04 5.81 15.75
CA PRO A 46 -18.09 6.22 14.72
C PRO A 46 -18.19 5.36 13.44
N ASP A 47 -18.70 4.13 13.51
CA ASP A 47 -18.89 3.22 12.38
C ASP A 47 -19.89 3.77 11.34
N VAL A 48 -20.92 4.49 11.80
CA VAL A 48 -21.91 5.12 10.93
C VAL A 48 -21.28 6.17 10.01
N LEU A 49 -20.28 6.90 10.49
CA LEU A 49 -19.53 7.87 9.67
C LEU A 49 -18.78 7.18 8.52
N VAL A 50 -18.20 6.00 8.79
CA VAL A 50 -17.52 5.21 7.77
C VAL A 50 -18.50 4.78 6.69
N VAL A 51 -19.71 4.33 7.06
CA VAL A 51 -20.75 3.94 6.10
C VAL A 51 -21.17 5.12 5.22
N HIS A 52 -21.38 6.31 5.79
CA HIS A 52 -21.70 7.51 5.03
C HIS A 52 -20.57 7.94 4.08
N LEU A 53 -19.32 7.86 4.53
CA LEU A 53 -18.15 8.15 3.71
C LEU A 53 -18.04 7.18 2.53
N VAL A 54 -18.15 5.88 2.79
CA VAL A 54 -18.11 4.83 1.76
C VAL A 54 -19.25 5.01 0.76
N GLY A 55 -20.46 5.32 1.24
CA GLY A 55 -21.61 5.61 0.38
C GLY A 55 -21.38 6.82 -0.54
N LEU A 56 -20.79 7.90 -0.02
CA LEU A 56 -20.43 9.08 -0.82
C LEU A 56 -19.36 8.75 -1.86
N LEU A 57 -18.34 7.97 -1.50
CA LEU A 57 -17.32 7.52 -2.44
C LEU A 57 -17.93 6.66 -3.55
N ALA A 58 -18.86 5.76 -3.23
CA ALA A 58 -19.56 4.95 -4.22
C ALA A 58 -20.36 5.82 -5.20
N TRP A 59 -21.08 6.83 -4.70
CA TRP A 59 -21.78 7.81 -5.54
C TRP A 59 -20.82 8.63 -6.41
N ALA A 60 -19.67 9.03 -5.88
CA ALA A 60 -18.66 9.78 -6.63
C ALA A 60 -18.07 8.94 -7.78
N VAL A 61 -17.72 7.67 -7.52
CA VAL A 61 -17.21 6.73 -8.54
C VAL A 61 -18.27 6.46 -9.60
N TRP A 62 -19.52 6.24 -9.20
CA TRP A 62 -20.62 6.05 -10.14
C TRP A 62 -20.83 7.29 -11.01
N GLY A 63 -20.89 8.48 -10.39
CA GLY A 63 -21.07 9.75 -11.10
C GLY A 63 -19.93 10.02 -12.09
N TRP A 64 -18.70 9.66 -11.72
CA TRP A 64 -17.55 9.71 -12.62
C TRP A 64 -17.72 8.79 -13.83
N GLY A 65 -18.12 7.53 -13.62
CA GLY A 65 -18.40 6.60 -14.70
C GLY A 65 -19.54 7.08 -15.62
N ALA A 66 -20.60 7.63 -15.03
CA ALA A 66 -21.75 8.18 -15.75
C ALA A 66 -21.35 9.39 -16.60
N LEU A 67 -20.49 10.26 -16.05
CA LEU A 67 -19.91 11.39 -16.77
C LEU A 67 -19.05 10.93 -17.95
N GLY A 68 -18.20 9.91 -17.77
CA GLY A 68 -17.41 9.33 -18.85
C GLY A 68 -18.29 8.76 -19.98
N LEU A 69 -19.37 8.08 -19.61
CA LEU A 69 -20.35 7.56 -20.58
C LEU A 69 -21.07 8.71 -21.31
N ALA A 70 -21.49 9.75 -20.59
CA ALA A 70 -22.13 10.93 -21.17
C ALA A 70 -21.20 11.65 -22.16
N LEU A 71 -19.94 11.83 -21.80
CA LEU A 71 -18.92 12.41 -22.69
C LEU A 71 -18.70 11.55 -23.94
N THR A 72 -18.73 10.22 -23.79
CA THR A 72 -18.67 9.28 -24.92
C THR A 72 -19.88 9.43 -25.85
N VAL A 73 -21.08 9.58 -25.30
CA VAL A 73 -22.31 9.86 -26.08
C VAL A 73 -22.20 11.22 -26.80
N CYS A 74 -21.78 12.27 -26.10
CA CYS A 74 -21.59 13.60 -26.69
C CYS A 74 -20.54 13.62 -27.80
N SER A 75 -19.49 12.80 -27.69
CA SER A 75 -18.46 12.67 -28.74
C SER A 75 -18.96 12.00 -30.02
N ALA A 76 -20.05 11.24 -29.94
CA ALA A 76 -20.67 10.58 -31.10
C ALA A 76 -21.65 11.49 -31.86
N LEU A 77 -21.97 12.67 -31.34
CA LEU A 77 -22.80 13.67 -32.01
C LEU A 77 -21.92 14.58 -32.88
N PRO A 78 -22.15 14.67 -34.21
CA PRO A 78 -21.40 15.60 -35.06
C PRO A 78 -21.71 17.06 -34.69
N GLY A 79 -20.69 17.85 -34.36
CA GLY A 79 -20.80 19.29 -34.08
C GLY A 79 -20.10 19.77 -32.80
N ALA A 80 -20.37 21.03 -32.41
CA ALA A 80 -19.72 21.75 -31.30
C ALA A 80 -19.74 21.01 -29.93
N ALA A 81 -20.68 20.08 -29.74
CA ALA A 81 -20.76 19.19 -28.58
C ALA A 81 -19.52 18.28 -28.43
N GLY A 82 -18.91 17.84 -29.54
CA GLY A 82 -17.68 17.03 -29.51
C GLY A 82 -16.43 17.85 -29.14
N ALA A 83 -16.38 19.13 -29.53
CA ALA A 83 -15.27 20.03 -29.21
C ALA A 83 -15.26 20.44 -27.72
N LEU A 84 -16.44 20.70 -27.14
CA LEU A 84 -16.60 21.00 -25.72
C LEU A 84 -16.31 19.76 -24.84
N ALA A 85 -16.72 18.56 -25.28
CA ALA A 85 -16.39 17.30 -24.61
C ALA A 85 -14.87 17.02 -24.59
N GLY A 86 -14.16 17.35 -25.69
CA GLY A 86 -12.70 17.24 -25.76
C GLY A 86 -11.95 18.27 -24.89
N GLY A 87 -12.59 19.38 -24.53
CA GLY A 87 -12.09 20.35 -23.55
C GLY A 87 -12.30 19.86 -22.11
N ALA A 88 -13.50 19.36 -21.80
CA ALA A 88 -13.83 18.79 -20.50
C ALA A 88 -12.96 17.56 -20.16
N LEU A 89 -12.64 16.70 -21.13
CA LEU A 89 -11.76 15.54 -20.91
C LEU A 89 -10.34 15.93 -20.47
N ARG A 90 -9.85 17.10 -20.88
CA ARG A 90 -8.50 17.59 -20.54
C ARG A 90 -8.43 18.25 -19.17
N GLY A 91 -9.54 18.81 -18.68
CA GLY A 91 -9.63 19.38 -17.34
C GLY A 91 -10.07 18.38 -16.27
N VAL A 92 -10.88 17.39 -16.64
CA VAL A 92 -11.54 16.50 -15.67
C VAL A 92 -10.69 15.30 -15.29
N LEU A 93 -9.75 14.83 -16.13
CA LEU A 93 -8.79 13.78 -15.77
C LEU A 93 -7.57 14.40 -15.06
N PRO A 94 -7.46 14.37 -13.72
CA PRO A 94 -6.22 14.71 -13.07
C PRO A 94 -5.21 13.63 -13.48
N SER A 95 -3.99 14.04 -13.82
CA SER A 95 -2.89 13.13 -14.19
C SER A 95 -2.68 11.97 -13.20
N GLY A 96 -3.12 12.12 -11.95
CA GLY A 96 -3.12 11.07 -10.93
C GLY A 96 -4.11 9.91 -11.17
N ALA A 97 -5.30 10.18 -11.74
CA ALA A 97 -6.33 9.15 -11.95
C ALA A 97 -5.94 8.12 -13.03
N ARG A 98 -5.18 8.55 -14.05
CA ARG A 98 -4.61 7.64 -15.06
C ARG A 98 -3.59 6.67 -14.47
N ARG A 99 -2.80 7.10 -13.48
CA ARG A 99 -1.79 6.24 -12.82
C ARG A 99 -2.45 5.23 -11.88
N ALA A 100 -3.50 5.63 -11.15
CA ALA A 100 -4.27 4.73 -10.30
C ALA A 100 -5.06 3.68 -11.09
N ALA A 101 -5.69 4.07 -12.20
CA ALA A 101 -6.43 3.13 -13.07
C ALA A 101 -5.51 2.06 -13.69
N ALA A 102 -4.27 2.41 -14.04
CA ALA A 102 -3.29 1.45 -14.56
C ALA A 102 -2.87 0.42 -13.50
N LEU A 103 -2.73 0.83 -12.22
CA LEU A 103 -2.42 -0.08 -11.12
C LEU A 103 -3.59 -1.02 -10.80
N VAL A 104 -4.82 -0.51 -10.79
CA VAL A 104 -6.03 -1.32 -10.54
C VAL A 104 -6.28 -2.32 -11.67
N LEU A 105 -6.09 -1.92 -12.94
CA LEU A 105 -6.22 -2.82 -14.08
C LEU A 105 -5.08 -3.86 -14.15
N GLY A 106 -3.87 -3.52 -13.67
CA GLY A 106 -2.76 -4.46 -13.56
C GLY A 106 -3.00 -5.54 -12.48
N VAL A 107 -3.63 -5.18 -11.37
CA VAL A 107 -3.95 -6.13 -10.28
C VAL A 107 -5.19 -6.98 -10.61
N GLY A 108 -6.18 -6.43 -11.31
CA GLY A 108 -7.41 -7.14 -11.69
C GLY A 108 -7.22 -8.27 -12.71
N LEU A 109 -6.15 -8.24 -13.53
CA LEU A 109 -5.89 -9.28 -14.53
C LEU A 109 -5.33 -10.58 -13.93
N VAL A 110 -4.80 -10.54 -12.69
CA VAL A 110 -4.18 -11.70 -12.02
C VAL A 110 -5.20 -12.52 -11.21
N ILE A 111 -6.37 -11.95 -10.89
CA ILE A 111 -7.38 -12.58 -10.05
C ILE A 111 -8.72 -12.65 -10.80
N ALA A 112 -8.76 -13.31 -11.95
CA ALA A 112 -10.02 -13.69 -12.59
C ALA A 112 -10.23 -15.20 -12.45
N PRO A 113 -11.12 -15.67 -11.57
CA PRO A 113 -11.55 -17.07 -11.57
C PRO A 113 -12.42 -17.36 -12.79
N PRO A 114 -12.24 -18.49 -13.52
CA PRO A 114 -13.11 -18.84 -14.62
C PRO A 114 -14.48 -19.27 -14.09
N MET A 115 -15.54 -18.49 -14.37
CA MET A 115 -16.91 -18.98 -14.22
C MET A 115 -17.24 -19.97 -15.36
N PRO A 116 -17.90 -21.10 -15.08
CA PRO A 116 -18.25 -22.09 -16.09
C PRO A 116 -19.60 -21.77 -16.73
N GLY A 117 -19.68 -21.78 -18.06
CA GLY A 117 -20.97 -21.79 -18.75
C GLY A 117 -20.96 -21.36 -20.22
N ALA A 118 -20.74 -22.32 -21.11
CA ALA A 118 -21.48 -22.55 -22.37
C ALA A 118 -20.58 -23.33 -23.36
N ALA A 119 -20.92 -24.61 -23.56
CA ALA A 119 -20.25 -25.47 -24.53
C ALA A 119 -20.58 -25.05 -25.97
N VAL A 120 -19.53 -24.79 -26.76
CA VAL A 120 -19.58 -24.76 -28.22
C VAL A 120 -18.49 -25.71 -28.71
N PRO A 121 -18.82 -26.81 -29.43
CA PRO A 121 -17.81 -27.71 -29.95
C PRO A 121 -17.33 -27.23 -31.33
N GLY A 122 -16.01 -27.15 -31.50
CA GLY A 122 -15.40 -27.28 -32.83
C GLY A 122 -14.47 -26.16 -33.28
N LEU A 123 -13.19 -26.32 -32.94
CA LEU A 123 -12.00 -26.35 -33.81
C LEU A 123 -10.82 -25.50 -33.30
N PRO A 124 -9.58 -26.02 -33.43
CA PRO A 124 -8.49 -25.74 -32.51
C PRO A 124 -7.67 -24.51 -32.93
N MET A 125 -7.45 -23.59 -32.00
CA MET A 125 -6.45 -22.52 -32.15
C MET A 125 -5.42 -22.62 -31.01
N THR A 126 -4.33 -23.30 -31.35
CA THR A 126 -2.93 -23.08 -30.91
C THR A 126 -2.72 -22.45 -29.53
N THR A 127 -2.64 -23.28 -28.50
CA THR A 127 -1.82 -23.00 -27.32
C THR A 127 -0.38 -23.41 -27.64
N ALA A 128 0.52 -22.43 -27.71
CA ALA A 128 1.96 -22.68 -27.67
C ALA A 128 2.33 -23.07 -26.23
N ALA A 129 2.13 -24.35 -25.90
CA ALA A 129 2.74 -24.99 -24.75
C ALA A 129 4.00 -25.71 -25.22
N ALA A 130 5.15 -25.06 -25.06
CA ALA A 130 6.43 -25.75 -25.12
C ALA A 130 6.64 -26.43 -23.76
N ALA A 131 6.31 -27.71 -23.70
CA ALA A 131 6.80 -28.62 -22.68
C ALA A 131 7.22 -29.91 -23.39
N ASP A 132 8.49 -29.92 -23.81
CA ASP A 132 9.19 -31.14 -24.21
C ASP A 132 9.30 -32.08 -23.00
N GLY A 133 9.17 -33.37 -23.29
CA GLY A 133 8.83 -34.40 -22.32
C GLY A 133 9.99 -35.09 -21.59
N MET A 134 9.62 -35.62 -20.41
CA MET A 134 10.04 -36.88 -19.76
C MET A 134 11.53 -37.02 -19.34
N PRO A 135 11.94 -37.95 -18.44
CA PRO A 135 11.32 -38.66 -17.31
C PRO A 135 12.02 -38.33 -15.96
N ALA A 136 11.53 -38.88 -14.84
CA ALA A 136 12.28 -39.03 -13.58
C ALA A 136 12.92 -40.44 -13.46
N PRO A 137 13.74 -40.75 -12.44
CA PRO A 137 15.07 -40.23 -12.06
C PRO A 137 16.16 -41.34 -12.11
N PRO A 138 17.45 -41.02 -11.88
CA PRO A 138 18.07 -41.59 -10.67
C PRO A 138 19.10 -40.69 -9.96
N ALA A 139 19.19 -40.93 -8.64
CA ALA A 139 20.32 -40.79 -7.70
C ALA A 139 21.24 -39.53 -7.72
N ALA A 140 21.33 -38.90 -6.53
CA ALA A 140 22.32 -37.89 -6.15
C ALA A 140 23.77 -38.40 -6.28
N PRO A 141 24.77 -37.50 -6.36
CA PRO A 141 25.38 -37.02 -5.12
C PRO A 141 25.68 -35.51 -5.05
N SER A 142 25.74 -35.08 -3.80
CA SER A 142 26.18 -33.80 -3.23
C SER A 142 27.52 -33.26 -3.74
N ALA A 143 27.55 -31.96 -4.06
CA ALA A 143 28.65 -31.04 -3.74
C ALA A 143 28.18 -29.60 -3.99
N HIS A 144 27.80 -28.88 -2.93
CA HIS A 144 27.68 -27.43 -2.98
C HIS A 144 29.10 -26.86 -3.07
N ALA A 145 29.47 -26.34 -4.25
CA ALA A 145 30.68 -25.54 -4.41
C ALA A 145 30.47 -24.19 -3.71
N VAL A 146 31.15 -23.98 -2.59
CA VAL A 146 31.26 -22.70 -1.89
C VAL A 146 32.24 -21.83 -2.68
N PRO A 147 31.93 -20.55 -2.97
CA PRO A 147 32.88 -19.66 -3.62
C PRO A 147 34.14 -19.40 -2.77
N ASP A 148 35.32 -19.54 -3.39
CA ASP A 148 36.63 -19.29 -2.78
C ASP A 148 36.81 -17.79 -2.44
N TRP A 149 36.87 -17.47 -1.15
CA TRP A 149 37.36 -16.19 -0.65
C TRP A 149 38.88 -16.30 -0.40
N PRO A 150 39.70 -15.28 -0.73
CA PRO A 150 41.13 -15.37 -0.49
C PRO A 150 41.41 -15.53 1.02
N ALA A 151 41.93 -16.70 1.39
CA ALA A 151 42.37 -16.96 2.75
C ALA A 151 43.54 -16.03 3.10
N SER A 152 43.38 -15.24 4.16
CA SER A 152 44.48 -14.46 4.75
C SER A 152 45.61 -15.41 5.12
N ALA A 153 46.73 -15.30 4.42
CA ALA A 153 47.94 -16.04 4.73
C ALA A 153 48.41 -15.65 6.15
N ALA A 154 48.36 -16.62 7.07
CA ALA A 154 48.95 -16.45 8.39
C ALA A 154 50.48 -16.38 8.24
N VAL A 155 51.03 -15.18 8.42
CA VAL A 155 52.47 -14.97 8.58
C VAL A 155 52.86 -15.49 9.97
N PRO A 156 53.88 -16.36 10.11
CA PRO A 156 54.29 -16.84 11.43
C PRO A 156 54.93 -15.67 12.21
N VAL A 157 54.25 -15.24 13.27
CA VAL A 157 54.77 -14.28 14.24
C VAL A 157 55.89 -14.94 15.04
N ARG A 158 57.08 -14.35 15.01
CA ARG A 158 58.16 -14.64 15.96
C ARG A 158 57.82 -14.01 17.30
N ASP A 159 57.92 -14.79 18.37
CA ASP A 159 57.77 -14.33 19.75
C ASP A 159 58.73 -13.18 20.06
N GLY A 160 58.17 -11.97 20.17
CA GLY A 160 58.84 -10.77 20.62
C GLY A 160 57.81 -9.88 21.29
N GLY A 161 57.89 -9.79 22.61
CA GLY A 161 56.88 -9.12 23.45
C GLY A 161 56.58 -7.69 22.99
N VAL A 162 55.35 -7.48 22.55
CA VAL A 162 54.75 -6.16 22.39
C VAL A 162 53.35 -6.23 22.99
N SER A 163 53.09 -5.34 23.95
CA SER A 163 51.76 -5.14 24.52
C SER A 163 50.81 -4.68 23.41
N THR A 164 49.94 -5.57 22.96
CA THR A 164 48.84 -5.25 22.04
C THR A 164 47.63 -4.87 22.87
N ALA A 165 47.45 -3.57 23.14
CA ALA A 165 46.11 -3.08 23.44
C ALA A 165 45.23 -3.42 22.21
N PRO A 166 44.08 -4.09 22.38
CA PRO A 166 43.23 -4.43 21.25
C PRO A 166 42.68 -3.14 20.66
N VAL A 167 43.04 -2.87 19.41
CA VAL A 167 42.36 -1.85 18.59
C VAL A 167 40.93 -2.37 18.36
N PRO A 168 39.88 -1.66 18.78
CA PRO A 168 38.54 -2.07 18.42
C PRO A 168 38.33 -1.76 16.93
N ASP A 169 38.35 -2.80 16.10
CA ASP A 169 38.00 -2.72 14.66
C ASP A 169 36.48 -2.53 14.43
N TRP A 170 35.70 -2.39 15.49
CA TRP A 170 34.24 -2.24 15.44
C TRP A 170 33.81 -0.91 16.08
N PRO A 171 32.85 -0.18 15.50
CA PRO A 171 32.26 0.98 16.16
C PRO A 171 31.78 0.58 17.57
N PRO A 172 31.89 1.47 18.56
CA PRO A 172 31.45 1.17 19.92
C PRO A 172 30.02 0.61 19.89
N ALA A 173 29.77 -0.48 20.62
CA ALA A 173 28.41 -0.96 20.79
C ALA A 173 27.55 0.19 21.35
N PRO A 174 26.29 0.35 20.89
CA PRO A 174 25.39 1.36 21.42
C PRO A 174 25.34 1.29 22.94
N ALA A 175 25.28 2.43 23.61
CA ALA A 175 25.19 2.46 25.06
C ALA A 175 23.92 1.69 25.52
N PRO A 176 23.90 1.11 26.73
CA PRO A 176 22.76 0.35 27.21
C PRO A 176 21.45 1.14 27.09
N GLY A 177 20.53 0.65 26.25
CA GLY A 177 19.22 1.27 26.01
C GLY A 177 19.12 2.05 24.70
N GLU A 178 20.22 2.37 24.01
CA GLU A 178 20.19 2.98 22.68
C GLU A 178 19.66 2.00 21.63
N HIS A 179 18.87 2.51 20.68
CA HIS A 179 18.25 1.73 19.60
C HIS A 179 18.84 2.14 18.25
N VAL A 180 19.42 1.19 17.53
CA VAL A 180 19.90 1.42 16.16
C VAL A 180 18.76 1.15 15.19
N VAL A 181 18.37 2.17 14.43
CA VAL A 181 17.30 2.08 13.43
C VAL A 181 17.69 1.09 12.33
N LEU A 182 16.86 0.07 12.13
CA LEU A 182 16.99 -0.88 11.04
C LEU A 182 16.18 -0.47 9.81
N ARG A 183 16.49 -1.07 8.66
CA ARG A 183 15.76 -0.84 7.41
C ARG A 183 14.28 -1.19 7.59
N GLY A 184 13.40 -0.20 7.33
CA GLY A 184 11.94 -0.37 7.42
C GLY A 184 11.35 -0.23 8.83
N GLU A 185 12.15 0.16 9.82
CA GLU A 185 11.61 0.59 11.10
C GLU A 185 11.00 2.00 11.02
N CYS A 186 9.99 2.23 11.84
CA CYS A 186 9.37 3.52 12.06
C CYS A 186 9.35 3.82 13.56
N LEU A 187 9.24 5.10 13.90
CA LEU A 187 9.32 5.56 15.30
C LEU A 187 8.23 4.94 16.18
N TRP A 188 7.05 4.69 15.61
CA TRP A 188 5.93 4.03 16.28
C TRP A 188 6.27 2.62 16.76
N ARG A 189 6.84 1.78 15.89
CA ARG A 189 7.21 0.40 16.22
C ARG A 189 8.34 0.35 17.26
N ILE A 190 9.29 1.28 17.15
CA ILE A 190 10.40 1.39 18.11
C ILE A 190 9.85 1.77 19.50
N ALA A 191 8.99 2.80 19.56
CA ALA A 191 8.38 3.26 20.80
C ALA A 191 7.47 2.18 21.43
N GLU A 192 6.64 1.52 20.63
CA GLU A 192 5.77 0.42 21.07
C GLU A 192 6.59 -0.75 21.64
N GLY A 193 7.61 -1.22 20.92
CA GLY A 193 8.47 -2.32 21.35
C GLY A 193 9.31 -1.97 22.59
N HIS A 194 9.72 -0.71 22.74
CA HIS A 194 10.34 -0.23 23.98
C HIS A 194 9.34 -0.24 25.13
N LEU A 195 8.15 0.31 24.93
CA LEU A 195 7.12 0.44 25.97
C LEU A 195 6.61 -0.92 26.45
N ALA A 196 6.40 -1.88 25.54
CA ALA A 196 6.03 -3.24 25.86
C ALA A 196 7.08 -3.96 26.72
N ARG A 197 8.38 -3.76 26.42
CA ARG A 197 9.49 -4.33 27.22
C ARG A 197 9.58 -3.71 28.61
N THR A 198 9.41 -2.39 28.71
CA THR A 198 9.55 -1.68 29.98
C THR A 198 8.37 -1.91 30.92
N ARG A 199 7.14 -2.07 30.40
CA ARG A 199 5.93 -2.25 31.21
C ARG A 199 5.48 -3.70 31.38
N GLY A 200 5.93 -4.62 30.53
CA GLY A 200 5.59 -6.04 30.62
C GLY A 200 4.16 -6.39 30.17
N HIS A 201 3.43 -5.46 29.55
CA HIS A 201 2.13 -5.68 28.93
C HIS A 201 2.03 -4.96 27.58
N ALA A 202 1.03 -5.32 26.77
CA ALA A 202 0.76 -4.63 25.51
C ALA A 202 0.34 -3.17 25.80
N PRO A 203 1.00 -2.17 25.20
CA PRO A 203 0.63 -0.78 25.37
C PRO A 203 -0.62 -0.42 24.55
N SER A 204 -1.38 0.57 25.00
CA SER A 204 -2.47 1.16 24.23
C SER A 204 -1.96 2.18 23.22
N ASP A 205 -2.73 2.43 22.14
CA ASP A 205 -2.35 3.39 21.09
C ASP A 205 -2.07 4.80 21.62
N ALA A 206 -2.80 5.24 22.64
CA ALA A 206 -2.59 6.54 23.28
C ALA A 206 -1.24 6.61 24.02
N GLU A 207 -0.83 5.51 24.65
CA GLU A 207 0.47 5.41 25.32
C GLU A 207 1.61 5.36 24.30
N VAL A 208 1.41 4.65 23.18
CA VAL A 208 2.38 4.62 22.08
C VAL A 208 2.52 6.01 21.46
N ALA A 209 1.43 6.75 21.23
CA ALA A 209 1.48 8.13 20.72
C ALA A 209 2.31 9.06 21.61
N THR A 210 2.10 8.96 22.92
CA THR A 210 2.84 9.72 23.93
C THR A 210 4.33 9.35 23.90
N ALA A 211 4.62 8.05 23.83
CA ALA A 211 5.99 7.56 23.76
C ALA A 211 6.70 8.01 22.48
N VAL A 212 6.05 7.94 21.32
CA VAL A 212 6.60 8.41 20.03
C VAL A 212 6.97 9.88 20.11
N THR A 213 6.09 10.71 20.70
CA THR A 213 6.38 12.12 20.93
C THR A 213 7.63 12.30 21.80
N ALA A 214 7.74 11.55 22.90
CA ALA A 214 8.90 11.60 23.79
C ALA A 214 10.19 11.15 23.08
N TRP A 215 10.12 10.10 22.26
CA TRP A 215 11.24 9.62 21.45
C TRP A 215 11.71 10.67 20.42
N TRP A 216 10.79 11.33 19.72
CA TRP A 216 11.16 12.39 18.79
C TRP A 216 11.80 13.58 19.51
N GLN A 217 11.21 14.04 20.62
CA GLN A 217 11.75 15.16 21.40
C GLN A 217 13.17 14.87 21.93
N ALA A 218 13.42 13.65 22.43
CA ALA A 218 14.73 13.26 22.93
C ALA A 218 15.80 13.13 21.83
N ASN A 219 15.40 12.99 20.57
CA ASN A 219 16.28 12.71 19.42
C ASN A 219 16.10 13.70 18.27
N ALA A 220 15.52 14.87 18.52
CA ALA A 220 15.17 15.83 17.46
C ALA A 220 16.41 16.28 16.66
N GLU A 221 17.58 16.34 17.30
CA GLU A 221 18.86 16.65 16.65
C GLU A 221 19.31 15.59 15.64
N VAL A 222 18.95 14.31 15.87
CA VAL A 222 19.35 13.17 15.03
C VAL A 222 18.32 12.88 13.93
N ILE A 223 17.02 12.96 14.27
CA ILE A 223 15.90 12.68 13.36
C ILE A 223 15.64 13.88 12.44
N GLY A 224 15.75 15.10 12.98
CA GLY A 224 15.42 16.32 12.26
C GLY A 224 13.93 16.68 12.33
N PRO A 225 13.46 17.55 11.41
CA PRO A 225 12.14 18.18 11.49
C PRO A 225 10.98 17.24 11.15
N ASP A 226 11.25 16.11 10.50
CA ASP A 226 10.25 15.13 10.07
C ASP A 226 10.41 13.82 10.88
N PRO A 227 9.50 13.50 11.81
CA PRO A 227 9.59 12.30 12.64
C PRO A 227 9.33 11.00 11.86
N ASP A 228 8.76 11.07 10.65
CA ASP A 228 8.49 9.90 9.83
C ASP A 228 9.71 9.48 8.99
N LEU A 229 10.75 10.33 8.92
CA LEU A 229 11.96 10.09 8.14
C LEU A 229 13.09 9.51 9.01
N LEU A 230 12.99 8.23 9.35
CA LEU A 230 14.10 7.52 9.99
C LEU A 230 15.08 6.95 8.97
N LEU A 231 16.37 7.24 9.17
CA LEU A 231 17.45 6.72 8.34
C LEU A 231 18.08 5.48 9.01
N PRO A 232 18.23 4.37 8.27
CA PRO A 232 18.89 3.17 8.79
C PRO A 232 20.31 3.46 9.29
N GLY A 233 20.64 2.95 10.47
CA GLY A 233 21.90 3.20 11.16
C GLY A 233 21.89 4.40 12.10
N GLN A 234 20.81 5.20 12.14
CA GLN A 234 20.63 6.20 13.19
C GLN A 234 20.57 5.52 14.56
N VAL A 235 21.27 6.11 15.54
CA VAL A 235 21.23 5.65 16.93
C VAL A 235 20.30 6.59 17.69
N LEU A 236 19.20 6.05 18.19
CA LEU A 236 18.21 6.77 18.97
C LEU A 236 18.36 6.45 20.45
N ARG A 237 18.28 7.48 21.28
CA ARG A 237 18.31 7.38 22.74
C ARG A 237 16.90 7.27 23.30
N PRO A 238 16.65 6.34 24.24
CA PRO A 238 15.35 6.24 24.87
C PRO A 238 15.07 7.51 25.67
N PRO A 239 13.82 8.02 25.65
CA PRO A 239 13.46 9.16 26.47
C PRO A 239 13.64 8.82 27.95
N ALA A 240 14.10 9.79 28.75
CA ALA A 240 14.06 9.65 30.19
C ALA A 240 12.60 9.51 30.62
N LEU A 241 12.27 8.44 31.34
CA LEU A 241 10.95 8.27 31.93
C LEU A 241 10.71 9.44 32.91
N PRO A 242 9.53 10.08 32.89
CA PRO A 242 9.12 10.97 33.96
C PRO A 242 8.91 10.22 35.28
#